data_AF-A0A4D4N1X5-F1
#
_entry.id   AF-A0A4D4N1X5-F1
#
_cell.length_a   1.000
_cell.length_b   1.000
_cell.length_c   1.000
_cell.angle_alpha   90.00
_cell.angle_beta   90.00
_cell.angle_gamma   90.00
#
_symmetry.space_group_name_H-M   'P 1'
#
loop_
_entity.id
_entity.type
_entity.pdbx_description
1 polymer ?
#
loop_
_entity_poly.entity_id
_entity_poly.type
_entity_poly.pdbx_seq_one_letter_code
_entity_poly.pdbx_strand_id
1 'polypeptide(L)'
;MEAQPYATAPAGSPRLESLRVEPLLTSEFDADPAGVYERLRRTYGPVAPVGLMGVPVWLVLDYHEVLEVLRDDSQWRRDIRYWRARAQGQLPRDWPLLAGYEVRQTMFLDGDEHHAARLTHHSALRPFQDGHSPQGWELRAAVARYADELIALLAAESGSAGYADLGAQYTRPLLLMVTGKLFGCPVGLGDELVMDLWRMLDGGPDAGPATDRAAAVMTRLAAHRRQRPGDDLTSYLLLADPGMTDEQLGRELLMNAVYLNDITGNMVMNTLLEVLRGNATVRRSVSDGHLGETFHRVALVNPPVANMCFRFAAGDVRLGAFWIRAGDVVSPSAAAAHQDLLTIGTSPLGDATASTRAHLGWGAGQHQCPGAARELAGMIVTTAVGRIFDHFTKAELTLPADQLPWRSGPVVRGLRLLPVRYELRGTPSESHPVPPPRHDGEAPDTAPTADHRSRGLLSALRRLMTGTGRAG
;
A
#
# COMPACT_ATOMS: atom_id res chain seq x y z
N MET A 1 -36.57 -3.87 0.48
CA MET A 1 -35.49 -4.30 -0.41
C MET A 1 -35.95 -5.60 -1.04
N GLU A 2 -36.57 -5.53 -2.22
CA GLU A 2 -36.95 -6.75 -2.95
C GLU A 2 -35.67 -7.50 -3.31
N ALA A 3 -35.55 -8.74 -2.86
CA ALA A 3 -34.43 -9.60 -3.21
C ALA A 3 -34.46 -9.77 -4.73
N GLN A 4 -33.46 -9.24 -5.44
CA GLN A 4 -33.26 -9.61 -6.83
C GLN A 4 -33.10 -11.15 -6.86
N PRO A 5 -33.95 -11.88 -7.59
CA PRO A 5 -33.84 -13.32 -7.64
C PRO A 5 -32.56 -13.65 -8.39
N TYR A 6 -31.52 -14.06 -7.66
CA TYR A 6 -30.29 -14.55 -8.25
C TYR A 6 -30.62 -15.73 -9.17
N ALA A 7 -30.09 -15.71 -10.39
CA ALA A 7 -30.35 -16.75 -11.37
C ALA A 7 -29.70 -18.07 -10.94
N THR A 8 -30.44 -19.18 -10.96
CA THR A 8 -29.87 -20.49 -10.64
C THR A 8 -29.02 -20.98 -11.79
N ALA A 9 -27.76 -21.36 -11.52
CA ALA A 9 -26.89 -21.84 -12.58
C ALA A 9 -27.34 -23.21 -13.10
N PRO A 10 -27.31 -23.46 -14.42
CA PRO A 10 -27.72 -24.72 -15.02
C PRO A 10 -26.99 -25.93 -14.42
N ALA A 11 -27.68 -27.08 -14.37
CA ALA A 11 -27.16 -28.31 -13.73
C ALA A 11 -25.85 -28.84 -14.34
N GLY A 12 -25.58 -28.54 -15.61
CA GLY A 12 -24.37 -28.98 -16.34
C GLY A 12 -23.24 -27.95 -16.41
N SER A 13 -23.40 -26.74 -15.87
CA SER A 13 -22.33 -25.73 -15.92
C SER A 13 -21.17 -26.11 -14.99
N PRO A 14 -19.92 -26.09 -15.49
CA PRO A 14 -18.76 -26.56 -14.74
C PRO A 14 -18.58 -25.78 -13.45
N ARG A 15 -18.12 -26.46 -12.40
CA ARG A 15 -17.77 -25.84 -11.11
C ARG A 15 -16.27 -25.55 -11.07
N LEU A 16 -15.86 -24.54 -10.31
CA LEU A 16 -14.46 -24.17 -10.17
C LEU A 16 -13.57 -25.36 -9.77
N GLU A 17 -14.05 -26.20 -8.84
CA GLU A 17 -13.30 -27.35 -8.33
C GLU A 17 -13.17 -28.49 -9.35
N SER A 18 -14.01 -28.50 -10.39
CA SER A 18 -13.94 -29.48 -11.48
C SER A 18 -13.03 -29.05 -12.63
N LEU A 19 -12.61 -27.78 -12.64
CA LEU A 19 -11.75 -27.23 -13.69
C LEU A 19 -10.29 -27.49 -13.35
N ARG A 20 -9.51 -27.84 -14.38
CA ARG A 20 -8.04 -27.86 -14.25
C ARG A 20 -7.56 -26.43 -14.14
N VAL A 21 -6.93 -26.10 -13.02
CA VAL A 21 -6.35 -24.77 -12.79
C VAL A 21 -4.83 -24.81 -12.86
N GLU A 22 -4.25 -23.80 -13.50
CA GLU A 22 -2.80 -23.59 -13.54
C GLU A 22 -2.39 -22.60 -12.45
N PRO A 23 -1.22 -22.78 -11.80
CA PRO A 23 -0.71 -21.81 -10.85
C PRO A 23 -0.58 -20.42 -11.50
N LEU A 24 -1.15 -19.39 -10.86
CA LEU A 24 -1.00 -18.00 -11.32
C LEU A 24 0.40 -17.46 -11.02
N LEU A 25 0.89 -17.71 -9.81
CA LEU A 25 2.18 -17.20 -9.35
C LEU A 25 3.31 -18.10 -9.86
N THR A 26 3.86 -17.72 -11.01
CA THR A 26 4.97 -18.41 -11.68
C THR A 26 6.09 -17.42 -12.00
N SER A 27 7.27 -17.92 -12.33
CA SER A 27 8.37 -17.06 -12.82
C SER A 27 8.01 -16.29 -14.09
N GLU A 28 7.13 -16.86 -14.92
CA GLU A 28 6.59 -16.19 -16.09
C GLU A 28 5.70 -15.01 -15.69
N PHE A 29 4.81 -15.20 -14.72
CA PHE A 29 3.97 -14.12 -14.21
C PHE A 29 4.78 -13.01 -13.55
N ASP A 30 5.87 -13.34 -12.85
CA ASP A 30 6.75 -12.32 -12.26
C ASP A 30 7.47 -11.48 -13.33
N ALA A 31 7.88 -12.11 -14.44
CA ALA A 31 8.61 -11.46 -15.53
C ALA A 31 7.67 -10.66 -16.47
N ASP A 32 6.57 -11.26 -16.90
CA ASP A 32 5.61 -10.68 -17.83
C ASP A 32 4.15 -10.98 -17.43
N PRO A 33 3.60 -10.29 -16.42
CA PRO A 33 2.21 -10.45 -16.04
C PRO A 33 1.24 -10.14 -17.19
N ALA A 34 1.57 -9.19 -18.07
CA ALA A 34 0.71 -8.77 -19.17
C ALA A 34 0.53 -9.89 -20.19
N GLY A 35 1.62 -10.58 -20.56
CA GLY A 35 1.57 -11.77 -21.41
C GLY A 35 0.76 -12.92 -20.79
N VAL A 36 0.85 -13.12 -19.48
CA VAL A 36 0.03 -14.12 -18.77
C VAL A 36 -1.45 -13.74 -18.80
N TYR A 37 -1.81 -12.49 -18.51
CA TYR A 37 -3.21 -12.03 -18.59
C TYR A 37 -3.79 -12.18 -20.00
N GLU A 38 -3.02 -11.80 -21.02
CA GLU A 38 -3.42 -11.95 -22.42
C GLU A 38 -3.66 -13.42 -22.80
N ARG A 39 -2.79 -14.33 -22.35
CA ARG A 39 -2.99 -15.77 -22.55
C ARG A 39 -4.28 -16.25 -21.89
N LEU A 40 -4.51 -15.88 -20.62
CA LEU A 40 -5.72 -16.26 -19.89
C LEU A 40 -6.98 -15.74 -20.58
N ARG A 41 -6.97 -14.50 -21.09
CA ARG A 41 -8.08 -13.94 -21.87
C ARG A 41 -8.37 -14.73 -23.15
N ARG A 42 -7.32 -15.06 -23.91
CA ARG A 42 -7.48 -15.86 -25.14
C ARG A 42 -8.10 -17.24 -24.88
N THR A 43 -7.79 -17.83 -23.73
CA THR A 43 -8.27 -19.18 -23.39
C THR A 43 -9.67 -19.17 -22.75
N TYR A 44 -9.92 -18.24 -21.82
CA TYR A 44 -11.10 -18.28 -20.94
C TYR A 44 -12.03 -17.07 -21.09
N GLY A 45 -11.60 -16.01 -21.78
CA GLY A 45 -12.33 -14.75 -21.88
C GLY A 45 -12.11 -13.85 -20.65
N PRO A 46 -13.10 -13.05 -20.24
CA PRO A 46 -12.94 -12.00 -19.21
C PRO A 46 -12.75 -12.53 -17.78
N VAL A 47 -12.92 -13.85 -17.58
CA VAL A 47 -12.80 -14.53 -16.29
C VAL A 47 -12.06 -15.85 -16.52
N ALA A 48 -11.05 -16.14 -15.71
CA ALA A 48 -10.24 -17.35 -15.84
C ALA A 48 -10.13 -18.11 -14.51
N PRO A 49 -10.24 -19.45 -14.51
CA PRO A 49 -9.95 -20.26 -13.33
C PRO A 49 -8.43 -20.41 -13.17
N VAL A 50 -7.90 -20.04 -12.00
CA VAL A 50 -6.45 -20.09 -11.70
C VAL A 50 -6.19 -20.73 -10.34
N GLY A 51 -5.00 -21.29 -10.17
CA GLY A 51 -4.51 -21.82 -8.90
C GLY A 51 -3.72 -20.76 -8.15
N LEU A 52 -4.20 -20.37 -6.97
CA LEU A 52 -3.53 -19.41 -6.11
C LEU A 52 -2.93 -20.11 -4.89
N MET A 53 -1.65 -20.46 -4.98
CA MET A 53 -0.94 -21.23 -3.95
C MET A 53 -1.71 -22.52 -3.56
N GLY A 54 -2.15 -23.27 -4.57
CA GLY A 54 -2.88 -24.53 -4.39
C GLY A 54 -4.40 -24.39 -4.20
N VAL A 55 -4.93 -23.17 -4.08
CA VAL A 55 -6.37 -22.93 -3.94
C VAL A 55 -6.96 -22.43 -5.26
N PRO A 56 -7.97 -23.11 -5.85
CA PRO A 56 -8.66 -22.62 -7.04
C PRO A 56 -9.39 -21.30 -6.78
N VAL A 57 -9.24 -20.33 -7.69
CA VAL A 57 -9.88 -19.00 -7.64
C VAL A 57 -10.30 -18.58 -9.03
N TRP A 58 -11.43 -17.87 -9.15
CA TRP A 58 -11.78 -17.15 -10.37
C TRP A 58 -11.05 -15.81 -10.44
N LEU A 59 -10.12 -15.65 -11.38
CA LEU A 59 -9.47 -14.37 -11.67
C LEU A 59 -10.31 -13.58 -12.68
N VAL A 60 -10.70 -12.35 -12.34
CA VAL A 60 -11.47 -11.47 -13.24
C VAL A 60 -10.50 -10.51 -13.92
N LEU A 61 -10.51 -10.51 -15.25
CA LEU A 61 -9.47 -9.92 -16.07
C LEU A 61 -9.91 -8.62 -16.75
N ASP A 62 -11.15 -8.56 -17.24
CA ASP A 62 -11.60 -7.45 -18.08
C ASP A 62 -12.25 -6.34 -17.26
N TYR A 63 -12.12 -5.11 -17.76
CA TYR A 63 -12.50 -3.91 -17.00
C TYR A 63 -13.98 -3.89 -16.61
N HIS A 64 -14.87 -4.36 -17.49
CA HIS A 64 -16.31 -4.38 -17.24
C HIS A 64 -16.68 -5.35 -16.10
N GLU A 65 -16.22 -6.59 -16.17
CA GLU A 65 -16.48 -7.62 -15.16
C GLU A 65 -15.82 -7.27 -13.83
N VAL A 66 -14.61 -6.69 -13.83
CA VAL A 66 -13.99 -6.18 -12.60
C VAL A 66 -14.85 -5.08 -11.98
N LEU A 67 -15.38 -4.14 -12.77
CA LEU A 67 -16.28 -3.11 -12.26
C LEU A 67 -17.59 -3.67 -11.71
N GLU A 68 -18.19 -4.66 -12.37
CA GLU A 68 -19.38 -5.36 -11.89
C GLU A 68 -19.12 -5.95 -10.51
N VAL A 69 -18.04 -6.73 -10.38
CA VAL A 69 -17.66 -7.42 -9.13
C VAL A 69 -17.33 -6.44 -8.01
N LEU A 70 -16.74 -5.29 -8.32
CA LEU A 70 -16.37 -4.29 -7.31
C LEU A 70 -17.56 -3.41 -6.88
N ARG A 71 -18.59 -3.24 -7.70
CA ARG A 71 -19.71 -2.30 -7.43
C ARG A 71 -20.91 -2.94 -6.75
N ASP A 72 -21.18 -4.22 -7.01
CA ASP A 72 -22.35 -4.92 -6.48
C ASP A 72 -22.03 -5.74 -5.23
N ASP A 73 -21.97 -5.07 -4.08
CA ASP A 73 -21.74 -5.74 -2.78
C ASP A 73 -22.95 -6.57 -2.29
N SER A 74 -24.09 -6.50 -2.99
CA SER A 74 -25.22 -7.40 -2.71
C SER A 74 -24.92 -8.81 -3.22
N GLN A 75 -24.33 -8.89 -4.42
CA GLN A 75 -23.90 -10.13 -5.06
C GLN A 75 -22.50 -10.56 -4.63
N TRP A 76 -21.59 -9.63 -4.32
CA TRP A 76 -20.17 -9.91 -4.10
C TRP A 76 -19.73 -9.51 -2.70
N ARG A 77 -19.79 -10.48 -1.77
CA ARG A 77 -19.46 -10.29 -0.35
C ARG A 77 -17.97 -10.21 -0.08
N ARG A 78 -17.59 -9.58 1.02
CA ARG A 78 -16.21 -9.48 1.52
C ARG A 78 -15.91 -10.42 2.66
N ASP A 79 -16.93 -10.72 3.46
CA ASP A 79 -16.74 -11.50 4.67
C ASP A 79 -16.39 -12.95 4.31
N ILE A 80 -15.23 -13.41 4.81
CA ILE A 80 -14.70 -14.75 4.55
C ILE A 80 -15.65 -15.88 4.97
N ARG A 81 -16.65 -15.59 5.83
CA ARG A 81 -17.70 -16.53 6.21
C ARG A 81 -18.57 -16.98 5.03
N TYR A 82 -18.64 -16.21 3.95
CA TYR A 82 -19.32 -16.60 2.72
C TYR A 82 -18.52 -17.58 1.86
N TRP A 83 -17.23 -17.81 2.17
CA TRP A 83 -16.40 -18.67 1.35
C TRP A 83 -16.72 -20.15 1.57
N ARG A 84 -17.29 -20.79 0.55
CA ARG A 84 -17.72 -22.20 0.60
C ARG A 84 -16.56 -23.15 0.90
N ALA A 85 -15.43 -23.02 0.22
CA ALA A 85 -14.28 -23.90 0.41
C ALA A 85 -13.72 -23.83 1.85
N ARG A 86 -13.73 -22.64 2.46
CA ARG A 86 -13.41 -22.48 3.89
C ARG A 86 -14.40 -23.22 4.77
N ALA A 87 -15.69 -22.97 4.58
CA ALA A 87 -16.75 -23.56 5.40
C ALA A 87 -16.76 -25.10 5.33
N GLN A 88 -16.33 -25.67 4.20
CA GLN A 88 -16.23 -27.11 3.98
C GLN A 88 -14.88 -27.72 4.41
N GLY A 89 -13.94 -26.93 4.95
CA GLY A 89 -12.64 -27.40 5.38
C GLY A 89 -11.72 -27.85 4.23
N GLN A 90 -11.90 -27.28 3.04
CA GLN A 90 -11.16 -27.64 1.82
C GLN A 90 -9.90 -26.78 1.59
N LEU A 91 -9.68 -25.77 2.42
CA LEU A 91 -8.47 -24.94 2.34
C LEU A 91 -7.28 -25.65 2.99
N PRO A 92 -6.07 -25.53 2.42
CA PRO A 92 -4.85 -25.93 3.10
C PRO A 92 -4.75 -25.21 4.46
N ARG A 93 -4.40 -25.94 5.52
CA ARG A 93 -4.33 -25.38 6.89
C ARG A 93 -3.29 -24.27 7.02
N ASP A 94 -2.22 -24.36 6.23
CA ASP A 94 -1.08 -23.45 6.17
C ASP A 94 -1.16 -22.52 4.95
N TRP A 95 -2.34 -22.34 4.35
CA TRP A 95 -2.48 -21.45 3.20
C TRP A 95 -2.10 -20.00 3.59
N PRO A 96 -1.07 -19.40 2.96
CA PRO A 96 -0.44 -18.18 3.48
C PRO A 96 -1.37 -16.96 3.61
N LEU A 97 -2.46 -16.91 2.84
CA LEU A 97 -3.39 -15.79 2.86
C LEU A 97 -4.47 -15.91 3.93
N LEU A 98 -4.72 -17.09 4.48
CA LEU A 98 -5.89 -17.34 5.33
C LEU A 98 -5.93 -16.40 6.53
N ALA A 99 -4.81 -16.30 7.25
CA ALA A 99 -4.70 -15.45 8.44
C ALA A 99 -5.08 -13.98 8.14
N GLY A 100 -4.66 -13.46 6.98
CA GLY A 100 -4.96 -12.08 6.57
C GLY A 100 -6.45 -11.83 6.31
N TYR A 101 -7.18 -12.82 5.80
CA TYR A 101 -8.63 -12.73 5.56
C TYR A 101 -9.48 -13.05 6.81
N GLU A 102 -8.90 -13.70 7.83
CA GLU A 102 -9.59 -13.98 9.10
C GLU A 102 -9.54 -12.80 10.08
N VAL A 103 -8.69 -11.80 9.83
CA VAL A 103 -8.71 -10.53 10.58
C VAL A 103 -10.01 -9.80 10.27
N ARG A 104 -10.97 -9.82 11.20
CA ARG A 104 -12.22 -9.06 11.07
C ARG A 104 -11.98 -7.57 11.33
N GLN A 105 -11.97 -6.82 10.23
CA GLN A 105 -11.72 -5.38 10.14
C GLN A 105 -12.46 -4.78 8.93
N THR A 106 -12.60 -3.46 8.88
CA THR A 106 -13.42 -2.67 7.93
C THR A 106 -13.48 -3.20 6.49
N MET A 107 -12.34 -3.56 5.90
CA MET A 107 -12.21 -4.04 4.53
C MET A 107 -12.91 -5.39 4.27
N PHE A 108 -13.18 -6.19 5.31
CA PHE A 108 -13.83 -7.49 5.26
C PHE A 108 -15.23 -7.52 5.89
N LEU A 109 -15.76 -6.36 6.26
CA LEU A 109 -17.15 -6.21 6.68
C LEU A 109 -18.04 -6.05 5.45
N ASP A 110 -19.34 -6.29 5.59
CA ASP A 110 -20.34 -6.11 4.53
C ASP A 110 -21.51 -5.24 5.05
N GLY A 111 -22.30 -4.66 4.13
CA GLY A 111 -23.56 -3.98 4.46
C GLY A 111 -23.41 -2.80 5.43
N ASP A 112 -24.36 -2.67 6.37
CA ASP A 112 -24.42 -1.55 7.32
C ASP A 112 -23.19 -1.48 8.24
N GLU A 113 -22.64 -2.64 8.62
CA GLU A 113 -21.42 -2.72 9.45
C GLU A 113 -20.23 -2.10 8.71
N HIS A 114 -20.06 -2.45 7.42
CA HIS A 114 -19.05 -1.81 6.58
C HIS A 114 -19.32 -0.33 6.38
N HIS A 115 -20.57 0.06 6.11
CA HIS A 115 -20.92 1.46 5.88
C HIS A 115 -20.57 2.33 7.09
N ALA A 116 -20.91 1.88 8.30
CA ALA A 116 -20.57 2.57 9.54
C ALA A 116 -19.04 2.68 9.74
N ALA A 117 -18.32 1.57 9.66
CA ALA A 117 -16.86 1.55 9.81
C ALA A 117 -16.15 2.44 8.77
N ARG A 118 -16.66 2.44 7.53
CA ARG A 118 -16.16 3.29 6.45
C ARG A 118 -16.34 4.78 6.75
N LEU A 119 -17.47 5.19 7.32
CA LEU A 119 -17.72 6.57 7.73
C LEU A 119 -16.81 6.99 8.88
N THR A 120 -16.57 6.09 9.84
CA THR A 120 -15.60 6.28 10.93
C THR A 120 -14.21 6.57 10.37
N HIS A 121 -13.68 5.71 9.49
CA HIS A 121 -12.37 5.93 8.86
C HIS A 121 -12.31 7.20 8.01
N HIS A 122 -13.35 7.48 7.22
CA HIS A 122 -13.39 8.69 6.40
C HIS A 122 -13.34 9.96 7.26
N SER A 123 -14.10 9.99 8.35
CA SER A 123 -14.13 11.11 9.29
C SER A 123 -12.80 11.26 10.02
N ALA A 124 -12.20 10.16 10.46
CA ALA A 124 -10.95 10.18 11.20
C ALA A 124 -9.73 10.57 10.36
N LEU A 125 -9.75 10.28 9.05
CA LEU A 125 -8.68 10.65 8.11
C LEU A 125 -8.81 12.07 7.57
N ARG A 126 -10.00 12.66 7.62
CA ARG A 126 -10.29 13.99 7.06
C ARG A 126 -9.33 15.09 7.53
N PRO A 127 -8.87 15.16 8.79
CA PRO A 127 -7.90 16.16 9.23
C PRO A 127 -6.52 16.04 8.56
N PHE A 128 -6.17 14.87 8.00
CA PHE A 128 -4.85 14.63 7.39
C PHE A 128 -4.89 14.66 5.87
N GLN A 129 -6.08 14.73 5.26
CA GLN A 129 -6.26 14.50 3.83
C GLN A 129 -5.61 15.59 2.97
N ASP A 130 -5.56 16.84 3.43
CA ASP A 130 -5.03 17.98 2.70
C ASP A 130 -3.97 18.72 3.52
N GLY A 131 -2.94 19.23 2.85
CA GLY A 131 -1.80 19.89 3.51
C GLY A 131 -2.01 21.38 3.87
N HIS A 132 -3.23 21.88 3.80
CA HIS A 132 -3.67 23.20 4.25
C HIS A 132 -4.44 23.14 5.57
N SER A 133 -5.02 21.99 5.91
CA SER A 133 -5.45 21.70 7.28
C SER A 133 -4.26 21.74 8.26
N PRO A 134 -4.46 22.08 9.54
CA PRO A 134 -3.36 22.11 10.51
C PRO A 134 -2.64 20.75 10.63
N GLN A 135 -3.40 19.66 10.80
CA GLN A 135 -2.85 18.32 10.97
C GLN A 135 -2.20 17.81 9.67
N GLY A 136 -2.81 18.04 8.50
CA GLY A 136 -2.21 17.67 7.23
C GLY A 136 -0.98 18.51 6.88
N TRP A 137 -0.93 19.80 7.23
CA TRP A 137 0.27 20.63 7.08
C TRP A 137 1.42 20.07 7.92
N GLU A 138 1.17 19.76 9.19
CA GLU A 138 2.17 19.16 10.07
C GLU A 138 2.65 17.81 9.56
N LEU A 139 1.73 16.97 9.06
CA LEU A 139 2.07 15.67 8.52
C LEU A 139 2.93 15.79 7.27
N ARG A 140 2.57 16.67 6.32
CA ARG A 140 3.39 16.94 5.13
C ARG A 140 4.78 17.44 5.50
N ALA A 141 4.87 18.37 6.46
CA ALA A 141 6.14 18.88 6.95
C ALA A 141 6.98 17.77 7.61
N ALA A 142 6.35 16.87 8.36
CA ALA A 142 7.01 15.71 8.94
C ALA A 142 7.52 14.74 7.86
N VAL A 143 6.71 14.41 6.84
CA VAL A 143 7.12 13.55 5.71
C VAL A 143 8.33 14.15 5.00
N ALA A 144 8.31 15.45 4.69
CA ALA A 144 9.42 16.13 4.04
C ALA A 144 10.70 16.08 4.89
N ARG A 145 10.58 16.37 6.20
CA ARG A 145 11.72 16.32 7.12
C ARG A 145 12.27 14.90 7.27
N TYR A 146 11.42 13.88 7.40
CA TYR A 146 11.88 12.47 7.49
C TYR A 146 12.59 12.03 6.22
N ALA A 147 12.09 12.44 5.05
CA ALA A 147 12.76 12.19 3.79
C ALA A 147 14.15 12.86 3.76
N ASP A 148 14.26 14.10 4.21
CA ASP A 148 15.54 14.82 4.30
C ASP A 148 16.52 14.17 5.26
N GLU A 149 16.05 13.74 6.43
CA GLU A 149 16.85 13.02 7.44
C GLU A 149 17.41 11.70 6.85
N LEU A 150 16.60 10.96 6.09
CA LEU A 150 17.03 9.72 5.44
C LEU A 150 18.01 9.95 4.30
N ILE A 151 17.81 11.01 3.50
CA ILE A 151 18.76 11.39 2.44
C ILE A 151 20.08 11.88 3.05
N ALA A 152 20.05 12.65 4.14
CA ALA A 152 21.24 13.05 4.87
C ALA A 152 21.98 11.85 5.47
N LEU A 153 21.26 10.83 5.96
CA LEU A 153 21.85 9.59 6.43
C LEU A 153 22.55 8.83 5.29
N LEU A 154 21.92 8.72 4.11
CA LEU A 154 22.57 8.15 2.92
C LEU A 154 23.87 8.90 2.59
N ALA A 155 23.85 10.24 2.63
CA ALA A 155 25.02 11.08 2.38
C ALA A 155 26.12 10.85 3.43
N ALA A 156 25.76 10.69 4.70
CA ALA A 156 26.70 10.46 5.79
C ALA A 156 27.36 9.07 5.71
N GLU A 157 26.67 8.06 5.18
CA GLU A 157 27.19 6.69 5.06
C GLU A 157 28.02 6.48 3.80
N SER A 158 27.58 7.02 2.68
CA SER A 158 28.10 6.68 1.34
C SER A 158 28.64 7.88 0.57
N GLY A 159 28.63 9.08 1.17
CA GLY A 159 29.05 10.32 0.54
C GLY A 159 28.00 10.93 -0.40
N SER A 160 28.39 12.00 -1.09
CA SER A 160 27.52 12.75 -2.01
C SER A 160 27.28 12.05 -3.35
N ALA A 161 27.94 10.92 -3.62
CA ALA A 161 27.70 10.09 -4.78
C ALA A 161 27.94 8.63 -4.42
N GLY A 162 27.09 7.72 -4.88
CA GLY A 162 27.20 6.33 -4.50
C GLY A 162 26.07 5.45 -5.04
N TYR A 163 25.82 4.36 -4.34
CA TYR A 163 24.78 3.39 -4.64
C TYR A 163 23.81 3.30 -3.46
N ALA A 164 22.52 3.15 -3.75
CA ALA A 164 21.50 2.95 -2.72
C ALA A 164 20.39 2.04 -3.24
N ASP A 165 19.78 1.27 -2.34
CA ASP A 165 18.45 0.72 -2.54
C ASP A 165 17.41 1.69 -1.96
N LEU A 166 16.68 2.40 -2.83
CA LEU A 166 15.65 3.34 -2.41
C LEU A 166 14.45 2.66 -1.73
N GLY A 167 14.32 1.34 -1.84
CA GLY A 167 13.33 0.56 -1.10
C GLY A 167 13.71 0.46 0.38
N ALA A 168 14.81 -0.25 0.66
CA ALA A 168 15.26 -0.51 2.02
C ALA A 168 15.80 0.74 2.73
N GLN A 169 16.51 1.63 2.03
CA GLN A 169 17.25 2.73 2.66
C GLN A 169 16.51 4.07 2.66
N TYR A 170 15.35 4.16 2.01
CA TYR A 170 14.56 5.40 1.94
C TYR A 170 13.07 5.16 2.15
N THR A 171 12.41 4.44 1.26
CA THR A 171 10.93 4.38 1.22
C THR A 171 10.36 3.71 2.46
N ARG A 172 10.88 2.55 2.82
CA ARG A 172 10.40 1.79 3.97
C ARG A 172 10.63 2.51 5.31
N PRO A 173 11.85 2.98 5.66
CA PRO A 173 12.04 3.71 6.91
C PRO A 173 11.19 4.99 6.95
N LEU A 174 11.02 5.69 5.83
CA LEU A 174 10.14 6.85 5.75
C LEU A 174 8.71 6.50 6.18
N LEU A 175 8.12 5.45 5.61
CA LEU A 175 6.72 5.11 5.88
C LEU A 175 6.49 4.61 7.31
N LEU A 176 7.51 3.98 7.91
CA LEU A 176 7.48 3.58 9.32
C LEU A 176 7.51 4.81 10.25
N MET A 177 8.31 5.83 9.93
CA MET A 177 8.31 7.11 10.65
C MET A 177 6.98 7.86 10.50
N VAL A 178 6.39 7.82 9.29
CA VAL A 178 5.07 8.40 9.02
C VAL A 178 3.98 7.68 9.83
N THR A 179 4.04 6.35 9.92
CA THR A 179 3.12 5.55 10.75
C THR A 179 3.18 6.00 12.21
N GLY A 180 4.38 6.15 12.77
CA GLY A 180 4.57 6.62 14.15
C GLY A 180 3.94 7.99 14.42
N LYS A 181 4.11 8.97 13.52
CA LYS A 181 3.52 10.31 13.65
C LYS A 181 1.99 10.28 13.44
N LEU A 182 1.52 9.64 12.38
CA LEU A 182 0.10 9.62 12.02
C LEU A 182 -0.76 8.92 13.08
N PHE A 183 -0.27 7.82 13.65
CA PHE A 183 -1.01 7.03 14.63
C PHE A 183 -0.88 7.57 16.05
N GLY A 184 0.03 8.54 16.25
CA GLY A 184 0.33 9.09 17.56
C GLY A 184 1.04 8.08 18.45
N CYS A 185 2.02 7.32 17.95
CA CYS A 185 2.79 6.41 18.80
C CYS A 185 3.64 7.19 19.81
N PRO A 186 3.54 6.96 21.14
CA PRO A 186 4.45 7.56 22.09
C PRO A 186 5.84 6.90 21.96
N VAL A 187 6.87 7.63 22.38
CA VAL A 187 8.30 7.28 22.17
C VAL A 187 8.63 5.83 22.54
N GLY A 188 8.20 5.37 23.72
CA GLY A 188 8.49 4.00 24.18
C GLY A 188 7.69 2.88 23.49
N LEU A 189 6.58 3.20 22.82
CA LEU A 189 5.81 2.24 22.03
C LEU A 189 6.21 2.23 20.55
N GLY A 190 6.83 3.31 20.06
CA GLY A 190 7.14 3.51 18.65
C GLY A 190 8.28 2.63 18.13
N ASP A 191 9.38 2.50 18.86
CA ASP A 191 10.58 1.83 18.35
C ASP A 191 10.35 0.32 18.15
N GLU A 192 9.82 -0.38 19.16
CA GLU A 192 9.51 -1.82 19.05
C GLU A 192 8.47 -2.10 17.97
N LEU A 193 7.43 -1.25 17.87
CA LEU A 193 6.41 -1.37 16.84
C LEU A 193 7.00 -1.21 15.44
N VAL A 194 7.86 -0.21 15.23
CA VAL A 194 8.51 0.01 13.93
C VAL A 194 9.35 -1.20 13.54
N MET A 195 10.08 -1.80 14.49
CA MET A 195 10.88 -2.99 14.23
C MET A 195 10.01 -4.21 13.90
N ASP A 196 8.88 -4.39 14.57
CA ASP A 196 7.98 -5.51 14.28
C ASP A 196 7.19 -5.30 12.98
N LEU A 197 6.77 -4.09 12.66
CA LEU A 197 6.24 -3.74 11.35
C LEU A 197 7.27 -3.97 10.25
N TRP A 198 8.55 -3.68 10.51
CA TRP A 198 9.63 -4.03 9.60
C TRP A 198 9.67 -5.55 9.41
N ARG A 199 9.85 -6.36 10.46
CA ARG A 199 9.93 -7.83 10.33
C ARG A 199 8.72 -8.45 9.63
N MET A 200 7.53 -7.93 9.90
CA MET A 200 6.29 -8.34 9.24
C MET A 200 6.36 -8.13 7.73
N LEU A 201 6.83 -6.96 7.26
CA LEU A 201 6.96 -6.64 5.84
C LEU A 201 8.07 -7.44 5.13
N ASP A 202 9.11 -7.87 5.85
CA ASP A 202 10.17 -8.72 5.28
C ASP A 202 9.69 -10.13 4.93
N GLY A 203 8.63 -10.63 5.59
CA GLY A 203 8.09 -11.97 5.33
C GLY A 203 9.05 -13.11 5.69
N GLY A 204 10.03 -12.85 6.56
CA GLY A 204 10.97 -13.85 7.07
C GLY A 204 10.40 -14.73 8.19
N PRO A 205 11.20 -15.64 8.78
CA PRO A 205 10.75 -16.54 9.86
C PRO A 205 10.14 -15.82 11.07
N ASP A 206 10.60 -14.59 11.37
CA ASP A 206 10.10 -13.78 12.48
C ASP A 206 8.82 -13.00 12.17
N ALA A 207 8.30 -13.06 10.93
CA ALA A 207 7.16 -12.27 10.51
C ALA A 207 5.89 -12.58 11.32
N GLY A 208 5.57 -13.86 11.54
CA GLY A 208 4.41 -14.28 12.33
C GLY A 208 4.46 -13.77 13.78
N PRO A 209 5.51 -14.09 14.56
CA PRO A 209 5.68 -13.57 15.91
C PRO A 209 5.71 -12.03 15.98
N ALA A 210 6.26 -11.36 14.96
CA ALA A 210 6.25 -9.90 14.87
C ALA A 210 4.84 -9.35 14.64
N THR A 211 4.01 -10.01 13.82
CA THR A 211 2.60 -9.64 13.64
C THR A 211 1.82 -9.69 14.95
N ASP A 212 1.99 -10.75 15.75
CA ASP A 212 1.31 -10.89 17.04
C ASP A 212 1.70 -9.78 18.02
N ARG A 213 3.01 -9.47 18.11
CA ARG A 213 3.50 -8.37 18.95
C ARG A 213 3.01 -7.01 18.46
N ALA A 214 3.03 -6.76 17.15
CA ALA A 214 2.52 -5.53 16.56
C ALA A 214 1.02 -5.36 16.86
N ALA A 215 0.21 -6.43 16.75
CA ALA A 215 -1.22 -6.39 17.10
C ALA A 215 -1.44 -6.02 18.58
N ALA A 216 -0.66 -6.60 19.49
CA ALA A 216 -0.73 -6.30 20.91
C ALA A 216 -0.33 -4.84 21.20
N VAL A 217 0.69 -4.33 20.53
CA VAL A 217 1.12 -2.92 20.66
C VAL A 217 0.06 -1.97 20.12
N MET A 218 -0.59 -2.26 18.99
CA MET A 218 -1.68 -1.44 18.46
C MET A 218 -2.89 -1.39 19.41
N THR A 219 -3.21 -2.51 20.07
CA THR A 219 -4.26 -2.57 21.10
C THR A 219 -3.89 -1.71 22.32
N ARG A 220 -2.61 -1.77 22.77
CA ARG A 220 -2.11 -0.90 23.85
C ARG A 220 -2.11 0.57 23.45
N LEU A 221 -1.84 0.89 22.18
CA LEU A 221 -1.89 2.24 21.65
C LEU A 221 -3.33 2.79 21.70
N ALA A 222 -4.31 1.99 21.30
CA ALA A 222 -5.73 2.33 21.43
C ALA A 222 -6.10 2.68 22.88
N ALA A 223 -5.76 1.81 23.83
CA ALA A 223 -6.03 2.04 25.25
C ALA A 223 -5.31 3.31 25.78
N HIS A 224 -4.07 3.52 25.36
CA HIS A 224 -3.30 4.71 25.74
C HIS A 224 -3.93 6.00 25.23
N ARG A 225 -4.35 6.03 23.95
CA ARG A 225 -4.96 7.21 23.32
C ARG A 225 -6.39 7.45 23.79
N ARG A 226 -7.12 6.43 24.21
CA ARG A 226 -8.42 6.61 24.89
C ARG A 226 -8.27 7.41 26.19
N GLN A 227 -7.22 7.16 26.97
CA GLN A 227 -6.94 7.91 28.20
C GLN A 227 -6.29 9.26 27.94
N ARG A 228 -5.59 9.42 26.81
CA ARG A 228 -4.83 10.63 26.45
C ARG A 228 -5.02 10.94 24.97
N PRO A 229 -6.19 11.48 24.57
CA PRO A 229 -6.45 11.84 23.18
C PRO A 229 -5.45 12.90 22.70
N GLY A 230 -5.12 12.84 21.42
CA GLY A 230 -4.29 13.82 20.72
C GLY A 230 -4.76 14.06 19.30
N ASP A 231 -4.00 14.85 18.54
CA ASP A 231 -4.26 15.12 17.13
C ASP A 231 -3.65 14.05 16.23
N ASP A 232 -4.10 12.80 16.41
CA ASP A 232 -3.63 11.61 15.70
C ASP A 232 -4.79 10.72 15.24
N LEU A 233 -4.53 9.88 14.22
CA LEU A 233 -5.53 8.99 13.62
C LEU A 233 -6.19 8.09 14.66
N THR A 234 -5.43 7.57 15.62
CA THR A 234 -5.96 6.71 16.68
C THR A 234 -7.03 7.43 17.51
N SER A 235 -6.74 8.67 17.92
CA SER A 235 -7.67 9.50 18.69
C SER A 235 -8.88 9.91 17.87
N TYR A 236 -8.71 10.25 16.58
CA TYR A 236 -9.83 10.58 15.71
C TYR A 236 -10.72 9.37 15.39
N LEU A 237 -10.18 8.15 15.30
CA LEU A 237 -10.98 6.92 15.19
C LEU A 237 -11.83 6.69 16.44
N LEU A 238 -11.25 6.86 17.64
CA LEU A 238 -11.98 6.79 18.92
C LEU A 238 -13.06 7.87 19.03
N LEU A 239 -12.79 9.07 18.49
CA LEU A 239 -13.76 10.15 18.49
C LEU A 239 -14.94 9.86 17.54
N ALA A 240 -14.65 9.30 16.37
CA ALA A 240 -15.66 8.97 15.37
C ALA A 240 -16.50 7.74 15.75
N ASP A 241 -15.93 6.81 16.53
CA ASP A 241 -16.65 5.66 17.11
C ASP A 241 -16.26 5.44 18.59
N PRO A 242 -16.95 6.11 19.53
CA PRO A 242 -16.70 5.94 20.96
C PRO A 242 -17.01 4.54 21.50
N GLY A 243 -17.77 3.72 20.74
CA GLY A 243 -18.13 2.35 21.12
C GLY A 243 -17.08 1.31 20.71
N MET A 244 -16.10 1.70 19.89
CA MET A 244 -15.05 0.79 19.42
C MET A 244 -14.15 0.36 20.57
N THR A 245 -14.04 -0.97 20.77
CA THR A 245 -13.13 -1.56 21.78
C THR A 245 -11.66 -1.36 21.40
N ASP A 246 -10.75 -1.49 22.38
CA ASP A 246 -9.31 -1.35 22.12
C ASP A 246 -8.79 -2.45 21.21
N GLU A 247 -9.32 -3.67 21.32
CA GLU A 247 -8.98 -4.80 20.47
C GLU A 247 -9.48 -4.61 19.04
N GLN A 248 -10.69 -4.05 18.86
CA GLN A 248 -11.20 -3.69 17.53
C GLN A 248 -10.31 -2.63 16.89
N LEU A 249 -10.03 -1.53 17.60
CA LEU A 249 -9.18 -0.46 17.09
C LEU A 249 -7.75 -0.96 16.82
N GLY A 250 -7.21 -1.82 17.68
CA GLY A 250 -5.89 -2.42 17.48
C GLY A 250 -5.77 -3.20 16.17
N ARG A 251 -6.81 -3.94 15.77
CA ARG A 251 -6.85 -4.62 14.45
C ARG A 251 -6.94 -3.63 13.29
N GLU A 252 -7.77 -2.60 13.42
CA GLU A 252 -7.89 -1.54 12.40
C GLU A 252 -6.55 -0.81 12.21
N LEU A 253 -5.86 -0.46 13.31
CA LEU A 253 -4.55 0.18 13.27
C LEU A 253 -3.48 -0.72 12.65
N LEU A 254 -3.44 -2.00 13.00
CA LEU A 254 -2.50 -2.95 12.39
C LEU A 254 -2.69 -3.00 10.86
N MET A 255 -3.93 -3.10 10.39
CA MET A 255 -4.22 -3.13 8.96
C MET A 255 -3.95 -1.79 8.27
N ASN A 256 -4.26 -0.66 8.92
CA ASN A 256 -3.89 0.66 8.42
C ASN A 256 -2.37 0.80 8.30
N ALA A 257 -1.58 0.22 9.20
CA ALA A 257 -0.13 0.20 9.09
C ALA A 257 0.32 -0.65 7.90
N VAL A 258 -0.32 -1.80 7.63
CA VAL A 258 -0.06 -2.60 6.42
C VAL A 258 -0.38 -1.79 5.15
N TYR A 259 -1.52 -1.11 5.09
CA TYR A 259 -1.91 -0.30 3.93
C TYR A 259 -0.93 0.85 3.68
N LEU A 260 -0.55 1.57 4.73
CA LEU A 260 0.41 2.66 4.62
C LEU A 260 1.78 2.12 4.19
N ASN A 261 2.35 1.16 4.92
CA ASN A 261 3.74 0.77 4.68
C ASN A 261 3.92 -0.09 3.42
N ASP A 262 2.99 -1.00 3.11
CA ASP A 262 3.11 -1.86 1.93
C ASP A 262 2.51 -1.19 0.70
N ILE A 263 1.23 -0.79 0.72
CA ILE A 263 0.56 -0.28 -0.49
C ILE A 263 1.07 1.12 -0.86
N THR A 264 1.09 2.07 0.08
CA THR A 264 1.64 3.41 -0.20
C THR A 264 3.14 3.35 -0.47
N GLY A 265 3.88 2.47 0.23
CA GLY A 265 5.31 2.25 -0.02
C GLY A 265 5.60 1.76 -1.43
N ASN A 266 4.84 0.77 -1.91
CA ASN A 266 4.94 0.32 -3.30
C ASN A 266 4.56 1.41 -4.30
N MET A 267 3.60 2.28 -3.95
CA MET A 267 3.28 3.43 -4.82
C MET A 267 4.44 4.43 -4.90
N VAL A 268 5.17 4.70 -3.80
CA VAL A 268 6.41 5.52 -3.84
C VAL A 268 7.43 4.85 -4.77
N MET A 269 7.69 3.56 -4.59
CA MET A 269 8.66 2.80 -5.37
C MET A 269 8.31 2.72 -6.86
N ASN A 270 7.05 2.45 -7.18
CA ASN A 270 6.56 2.40 -8.55
C ASN A 270 6.61 3.78 -9.22
N THR A 271 6.35 4.84 -8.45
CA THR A 271 6.47 6.23 -8.95
C THR A 271 7.92 6.58 -9.25
N LEU A 272 8.83 6.29 -8.32
CA LEU A 272 10.27 6.47 -8.52
C LEU A 272 10.76 5.69 -9.75
N LEU A 273 10.38 4.41 -9.86
CA LEU A 273 10.73 3.58 -11.01
C LEU A 273 10.26 4.19 -12.33
N GLU A 274 9.02 4.64 -12.41
CA GLU A 274 8.46 5.20 -13.64
C GLU A 274 9.17 6.49 -14.07
N VAL A 275 9.56 7.34 -13.12
CA VAL A 275 10.36 8.54 -13.40
C VAL A 275 11.79 8.14 -13.84
N LEU A 276 12.42 7.20 -13.13
CA LEU A 276 13.78 6.75 -13.38
C LEU A 276 13.93 6.01 -14.72
N ARG A 277 12.90 5.30 -15.18
CA ARG A 277 12.85 4.63 -16.50
C ARG A 277 13.03 5.57 -17.69
N GLY A 278 12.94 6.88 -17.50
CA GLY A 278 13.28 7.83 -18.57
C GLY A 278 12.09 8.26 -19.42
N ASN A 279 10.85 8.02 -18.99
CA ASN A 279 9.69 8.54 -19.70
C ASN A 279 9.73 10.08 -19.67
N ALA A 280 10.04 10.69 -20.81
CA ALA A 280 10.24 12.14 -20.94
C ALA A 280 9.02 12.94 -20.48
N THR A 281 7.83 12.41 -20.71
CA THR A 281 6.54 12.98 -20.32
C THR A 281 6.35 12.98 -18.81
N VAL A 282 6.75 11.89 -18.14
CA VAL A 282 6.75 11.81 -16.66
C VAL A 282 7.81 12.70 -16.03
N ARG A 283 9.02 12.72 -16.59
CA ARG A 283 10.09 13.59 -16.08
C ARG A 283 9.71 15.06 -16.20
N ARG A 284 9.10 15.46 -17.33
CA ARG A 284 8.54 16.80 -17.53
C ARG A 284 7.43 17.11 -16.52
N SER A 285 6.49 16.19 -16.33
CA SER A 285 5.43 16.31 -15.32
C SER A 285 5.98 16.54 -13.90
N VAL A 286 7.02 15.80 -13.50
CA VAL A 286 7.69 16.01 -12.21
C VAL A 286 8.36 17.39 -12.14
N SER A 287 9.12 17.78 -13.16
CA SER A 287 9.79 19.08 -13.23
C SER A 287 8.82 20.27 -13.24
N ASP A 288 7.63 20.10 -13.80
CA ASP A 288 6.59 21.13 -13.90
C ASP A 288 5.66 21.17 -12.66
N GLY A 289 5.93 20.35 -11.63
CA GLY A 289 5.13 20.29 -10.40
C GLY A 289 3.84 19.48 -10.52
N HIS A 290 3.66 18.70 -11.59
CA HIS A 290 2.49 17.85 -11.86
C HIS A 290 2.65 16.41 -11.31
N LEU A 291 3.35 16.24 -10.18
CA LEU A 291 3.54 14.93 -9.52
C LEU A 291 2.21 14.18 -9.25
N GLY A 292 1.10 14.89 -9.06
CA GLY A 292 -0.23 14.29 -8.93
C GLY A 292 -0.73 13.57 -10.18
N GLU A 293 -0.45 14.07 -11.39
CA GLU A 293 -0.83 13.38 -12.63
C GLU A 293 0.09 12.17 -12.90
N THR A 294 1.38 12.28 -12.54
CA THR A 294 2.29 11.13 -12.55
C THR A 294 1.79 10.01 -11.64
N PHE A 295 1.29 10.36 -10.45
CA PHE A 295 0.70 9.38 -9.52
C PHE A 295 -0.47 8.60 -10.15
N HIS A 296 -1.41 9.27 -10.82
CA HIS A 296 -2.53 8.59 -11.49
C HIS A 296 -2.06 7.69 -12.63
N ARG A 297 -1.07 8.15 -13.41
CA ARG A 297 -0.47 7.33 -14.46
C ARG A 297 0.21 6.09 -13.89
N VAL A 298 0.95 6.20 -12.79
CA VAL A 298 1.58 5.06 -12.12
C VAL A 298 0.54 4.10 -11.57
N ALA A 299 -0.54 4.61 -10.98
CA ALA A 299 -1.65 3.78 -10.49
C ALA A 299 -2.40 3.02 -11.60
N LEU A 300 -2.26 3.45 -12.86
CA LEU A 300 -2.76 2.74 -14.05
C LEU A 300 -1.73 1.75 -14.61
N VAL A 301 -0.47 2.16 -14.75
CA VAL A 301 0.59 1.34 -15.37
C VAL A 301 1.05 0.21 -14.44
N ASN A 302 1.15 0.51 -13.15
CA ASN A 302 1.65 -0.42 -12.15
C ASN A 302 0.92 -0.20 -10.80
N PRO A 303 -0.37 -0.56 -10.72
CA PRO A 303 -1.13 -0.40 -9.49
C PRO A 303 -0.46 -1.16 -8.33
N PRO A 304 -0.31 -0.56 -7.14
CA PRO A 304 0.33 -1.22 -5.99
C PRO A 304 -0.48 -2.44 -5.53
N VAL A 305 -1.80 -2.45 -5.75
CA VAL A 305 -2.67 -3.62 -5.61
C VAL A 305 -3.01 -4.14 -7.00
N ALA A 306 -2.32 -5.18 -7.44
CA ALA A 306 -2.51 -5.77 -8.76
C ALA A 306 -3.80 -6.58 -8.83
N ASN A 307 -4.01 -7.45 -7.83
CA ASN A 307 -5.26 -8.18 -7.65
C ASN A 307 -5.92 -7.70 -6.36
N MET A 308 -7.16 -7.26 -6.48
CA MET A 308 -7.96 -6.80 -5.36
C MET A 308 -8.29 -7.96 -4.44
N CYS A 309 -8.49 -7.64 -3.17
CA CYS A 309 -8.92 -8.62 -2.16
C CYS A 309 -10.16 -9.38 -2.63
N PHE A 310 -10.27 -10.65 -2.24
CA PHE A 310 -11.32 -11.54 -2.72
C PHE A 310 -12.75 -11.04 -2.50
N ARG A 311 -13.62 -11.45 -3.40
CA ARG A 311 -15.07 -11.40 -3.28
C ARG A 311 -15.62 -12.81 -3.21
N PHE A 312 -16.74 -12.99 -2.52
CA PHE A 312 -17.46 -14.25 -2.42
C PHE A 312 -18.87 -14.08 -2.98
N ALA A 313 -19.27 -14.92 -3.92
CA ALA A 313 -20.59 -14.82 -4.53
C ALA A 313 -21.69 -15.11 -3.50
N ALA A 314 -22.67 -14.22 -3.34
CA ALA A 314 -23.81 -14.41 -2.43
C ALA A 314 -24.82 -15.43 -2.99
N GLY A 315 -24.95 -15.47 -4.33
CA GLY A 315 -25.79 -16.39 -5.09
C GLY A 315 -25.09 -16.84 -6.38
N ASP A 316 -25.69 -17.79 -7.07
CA ASP A 316 -25.23 -18.17 -8.41
C ASP A 316 -25.37 -16.96 -9.37
N VAL A 317 -24.32 -16.66 -10.13
CA VAL A 317 -24.28 -15.51 -11.04
C VAL A 317 -23.48 -15.84 -12.28
N ARG A 318 -23.91 -15.31 -13.43
CA ARG A 318 -23.14 -15.41 -14.67
C ARG A 318 -22.12 -14.28 -14.71
N LEU A 319 -20.85 -14.62 -14.86
CA LEU A 319 -19.75 -13.65 -15.04
C LEU A 319 -18.90 -14.12 -16.23
N GLY A 320 -18.91 -13.33 -17.31
CA GLY A 320 -18.33 -13.74 -18.58
C GLY A 320 -18.97 -15.02 -19.15
N ALA A 321 -18.12 -15.99 -19.48
CA ALA A 321 -18.55 -17.30 -20.00
C ALA A 321 -18.96 -18.30 -18.90
N PHE A 322 -18.75 -17.97 -17.62
CA PHE A 322 -18.90 -18.91 -16.52
C PHE A 322 -20.11 -18.60 -15.63
N TRP A 323 -20.57 -19.65 -14.96
CA TRP A 323 -21.49 -19.53 -13.83
C TRP A 323 -20.70 -19.67 -12.53
N ILE A 324 -20.55 -18.55 -11.83
CA ILE A 324 -19.91 -18.49 -10.52
C ILE A 324 -20.93 -18.94 -9.49
N ARG A 325 -20.60 -19.96 -8.71
CA ARG A 325 -21.56 -20.55 -7.74
C ARG A 325 -21.56 -19.78 -6.43
N ALA A 326 -22.68 -19.82 -5.71
CA ALA A 326 -22.78 -19.23 -4.37
C ALA A 326 -21.64 -19.71 -3.45
N GLY A 327 -20.89 -18.77 -2.89
CA GLY A 327 -19.72 -18.97 -2.04
C GLY A 327 -18.42 -19.26 -2.78
N ASP A 328 -18.40 -19.23 -4.12
CA ASP A 328 -17.16 -19.23 -4.91
C ASP A 328 -16.35 -17.96 -4.62
N VAL A 329 -15.04 -18.12 -4.63
CA VAL A 329 -14.08 -17.03 -4.48
C VAL A 329 -13.71 -16.44 -5.83
N VAL A 330 -13.74 -15.11 -5.90
CA VAL A 330 -13.38 -14.32 -7.07
C VAL A 330 -12.30 -13.30 -6.68
N SER A 331 -11.31 -13.13 -7.54
CA SER A 331 -10.20 -12.19 -7.38
C SER A 331 -10.23 -11.18 -8.52
N PRO A 332 -10.74 -9.95 -8.29
CA PRO A 332 -10.75 -8.92 -9.33
C PRO A 332 -9.35 -8.38 -9.60
N SER A 333 -8.85 -8.44 -10.84
CA SER A 333 -7.51 -7.95 -11.18
C SER A 333 -7.55 -6.55 -11.77
N ALA A 334 -7.09 -5.56 -11.00
CA ALA A 334 -6.91 -4.20 -11.51
C ALA A 334 -5.79 -4.16 -12.55
N ALA A 335 -4.67 -4.85 -12.30
CA ALA A 335 -3.54 -4.88 -13.23
C ALA A 335 -3.90 -5.51 -14.58
N ALA A 336 -4.73 -6.56 -14.59
CA ALA A 336 -5.26 -7.12 -15.83
C ALA A 336 -6.21 -6.12 -16.49
N ALA A 337 -7.22 -5.61 -15.77
CA ALA A 337 -8.22 -4.69 -16.31
C ALA A 337 -7.64 -3.38 -16.87
N HIS A 338 -6.49 -2.94 -16.34
CA HIS A 338 -5.80 -1.75 -16.85
C HIS A 338 -5.12 -1.98 -18.20
N GLN A 339 -4.85 -3.23 -18.61
CA GLN A 339 -4.25 -3.50 -19.93
C GLN A 339 -5.10 -2.92 -21.06
N ASP A 340 -6.43 -3.05 -20.98
CA ASP A 340 -7.35 -2.49 -21.98
C ASP A 340 -7.24 -0.96 -22.06
N LEU A 341 -7.17 -0.30 -20.90
CA LEU A 341 -7.01 1.15 -20.81
C LEU A 341 -5.65 1.62 -21.34
N LEU A 342 -4.59 0.84 -21.09
CA LEU A 342 -3.26 1.12 -21.60
C LEU A 342 -3.21 0.97 -23.12
N THR A 343 -3.84 -0.05 -23.70
CA THR A 343 -3.93 -0.21 -25.16
C THR A 343 -4.65 0.96 -25.83
N ILE A 344 -5.77 1.42 -25.24
CA ILE A 344 -6.51 2.60 -25.73
C ILE A 344 -5.65 3.88 -25.61
N GLY A 345 -4.91 4.01 -24.51
CA GLY A 345 -4.00 5.13 -24.25
C GLY A 345 -2.76 5.18 -25.15
N THR A 346 -2.36 4.07 -25.79
CA THR A 346 -1.19 3.99 -26.70
C THR A 346 -1.48 4.33 -28.16
N SER A 347 -2.70 4.76 -28.50
CA SER A 347 -2.98 5.36 -29.82
C SER A 347 -2.06 6.57 -30.04
N PRO A 348 -1.57 6.88 -31.26
CA PRO A 348 -0.66 8.01 -31.53
C PRO A 348 -1.20 9.41 -31.15
N LEU A 349 -2.42 9.50 -30.63
CA LEU A 349 -3.01 10.67 -29.97
C LEU A 349 -2.71 10.73 -28.45
N GLY A 350 -2.03 9.72 -27.90
CA GLY A 350 -1.90 9.40 -26.47
C GLY A 350 -0.51 9.64 -25.87
N ASP A 351 0.29 10.51 -26.48
CA ASP A 351 1.50 11.09 -25.86
C ASP A 351 1.15 12.11 -24.76
N ALA A 352 -0.11 12.12 -24.31
CA ALA A 352 -0.65 13.01 -23.30
C ALA A 352 -0.32 12.47 -21.90
N THR A 353 0.14 13.38 -21.03
CA THR A 353 0.23 13.20 -19.57
C THR A 353 -1.12 12.84 -18.92
N ALA A 354 -2.24 12.99 -19.64
CA ALA A 354 -3.58 12.75 -19.15
C ALA A 354 -3.86 11.25 -18.98
N SER A 355 -3.58 10.73 -17.78
CA SER A 355 -4.10 9.43 -17.37
C SER A 355 -5.62 9.50 -17.26
N THR A 356 -6.33 8.49 -17.77
CA THR A 356 -7.74 8.35 -17.45
C THR A 356 -7.85 8.13 -15.94
N ARG A 357 -8.53 9.04 -15.23
CA ARG A 357 -8.88 8.85 -13.80
C ARG A 357 -9.87 7.68 -13.58
N ALA A 358 -10.11 6.88 -14.63
CA ALA A 358 -10.87 5.64 -14.64
C ALA A 358 -10.06 4.43 -14.13
N HIS A 359 -8.78 4.60 -13.80
CA HIS A 359 -7.97 3.52 -13.25
C HIS A 359 -8.61 2.95 -11.95
N LEU A 360 -8.61 1.63 -11.85
CA LEU A 360 -9.12 0.87 -10.70
C LEU A 360 -8.10 0.72 -9.55
N GLY A 361 -7.02 1.51 -9.54
CA GLY A 361 -5.97 1.39 -8.51
C GLY A 361 -6.46 1.66 -7.07
N TRP A 362 -7.62 2.32 -6.94
CA TRP A 362 -8.31 2.55 -5.67
C TRP A 362 -9.48 1.60 -5.40
N GLY A 363 -9.71 0.64 -6.31
CA GLY A 363 -10.96 -0.11 -6.39
C GLY A 363 -12.14 0.74 -6.89
N ALA A 364 -13.33 0.17 -6.77
CA ALA A 364 -14.62 0.78 -7.13
C ALA A 364 -15.70 0.31 -6.14
N GLY A 365 -16.89 0.92 -6.20
CA GLY A 365 -18.03 0.55 -5.33
C GLY A 365 -17.88 1.04 -3.89
N GLN A 366 -18.63 0.43 -2.95
CA GLN A 366 -18.64 0.90 -1.56
C GLN A 366 -17.28 0.70 -0.89
N HIS A 367 -16.58 -0.38 -1.23
CA HIS A 367 -15.23 -0.70 -0.74
C HIS A 367 -14.11 0.04 -1.48
N GLN A 368 -14.42 0.98 -2.37
CA GLN A 368 -13.41 1.87 -2.93
C GLN A 368 -12.68 2.61 -1.80
N CYS A 369 -11.35 2.77 -1.95
CA CYS A 369 -10.52 3.50 -0.99
C CYS A 369 -11.18 4.84 -0.59
N PRO A 370 -11.32 5.16 0.72
CA PRO A 370 -11.93 6.40 1.18
C PRO A 370 -11.29 7.64 0.56
N GLY A 371 -12.11 8.63 0.19
CA GLY A 371 -11.62 9.89 -0.43
C GLY A 371 -10.44 10.49 0.34
N ALA A 372 -10.63 10.71 1.65
CA ALA A 372 -9.59 11.21 2.56
C ALA A 372 -8.30 10.38 2.56
N ALA A 373 -8.40 9.04 2.47
CA ALA A 373 -7.24 8.15 2.40
C ALA A 373 -6.48 8.28 1.08
N ARG A 374 -7.19 8.46 -0.05
CA ARG A 374 -6.56 8.66 -1.36
C ARG A 374 -5.78 9.97 -1.41
N GLU A 375 -6.35 11.06 -0.91
CA GLU A 375 -5.69 12.37 -0.86
C GLU A 375 -4.46 12.32 0.06
N LEU A 376 -4.60 11.71 1.24
CA LEU A 376 -3.49 11.50 2.16
C LEU A 376 -2.35 10.69 1.52
N ALA A 377 -2.66 9.57 0.87
CA ALA A 377 -1.68 8.77 0.17
C ALA A 377 -1.00 9.55 -0.97
N GLY A 378 -1.78 10.33 -1.74
CA GLY A 378 -1.25 11.22 -2.77
C GLY A 378 -0.27 12.24 -2.19
N MET A 379 -0.60 12.89 -1.07
CA MET A 379 0.27 13.83 -0.37
C MET A 379 1.58 13.16 0.08
N ILE A 380 1.51 11.99 0.71
CA ILE A 380 2.69 11.25 1.19
C ILE A 380 3.59 10.88 0.01
N VAL A 381 3.01 10.28 -1.04
CA VAL A 381 3.77 9.82 -2.22
C VAL A 381 4.42 10.98 -2.94
N THR A 382 3.66 12.04 -3.25
CA THR A 382 4.20 13.19 -3.98
C THR A 382 5.26 13.93 -3.18
N THR A 383 5.11 14.05 -1.85
CA THR A 383 6.14 14.65 -0.99
C THR A 383 7.40 13.79 -0.98
N ALA A 384 7.29 12.48 -0.74
CA ALA A 384 8.44 11.57 -0.70
C ALA A 384 9.21 11.59 -2.03
N VAL A 385 8.50 11.39 -3.14
CA VAL A 385 9.10 11.39 -4.48
C VAL A 385 9.71 12.75 -4.81
N GLY A 386 9.05 13.86 -4.45
CA GLY A 386 9.57 15.21 -4.67
C GLY A 386 10.91 15.44 -3.97
N ARG A 387 11.06 15.03 -2.70
CA ARG A 387 12.31 15.21 -1.95
C ARG A 387 13.49 14.48 -2.57
N ILE A 388 13.28 13.29 -3.13
CA ILE A 388 14.31 12.58 -3.90
C ILE A 388 14.82 13.48 -5.04
N PHE A 389 13.93 14.07 -5.84
CA PHE A 389 14.33 14.90 -6.98
C PHE A 389 14.86 16.30 -6.60
N ASP A 390 14.45 16.84 -5.46
CA ASP A 390 15.02 18.08 -4.92
C ASP A 390 16.51 17.90 -4.58
N HIS A 391 16.85 16.75 -3.98
CA HIS A 391 18.18 16.45 -3.46
C HIS A 391 19.09 15.71 -4.43
N PHE A 392 18.59 14.89 -5.36
CA PHE A 392 19.44 14.21 -6.34
C PHE A 392 19.65 15.04 -7.60
N THR A 393 20.90 15.34 -7.94
CA THR A 393 21.28 15.83 -9.27
C THR A 393 21.27 14.71 -10.30
N LYS A 394 21.53 13.48 -9.87
CA LYS A 394 21.49 12.28 -10.70
C LYS A 394 20.92 11.11 -9.92
N ALA A 395 20.04 10.35 -10.56
CA ALA A 395 19.59 9.05 -10.08
C ALA A 395 19.33 8.15 -11.30
N GLU A 396 20.00 7.01 -11.37
CA GLU A 396 19.92 6.05 -12.47
C GLU A 396 19.79 4.64 -11.93
N LEU A 397 18.93 3.83 -12.55
CA LEU A 397 18.82 2.41 -12.21
C LEU A 397 20.16 1.71 -12.47
N THR A 398 20.60 0.88 -11.53
CA THR A 398 21.81 0.06 -11.71
C THR A 398 21.51 -1.26 -12.41
N LEU A 399 20.23 -1.62 -12.52
CA LEU A 399 19.74 -2.77 -13.24
C LEU A 399 18.80 -2.32 -14.37
N PRO A 400 18.79 -3.02 -15.51
CA PRO A 400 17.73 -2.87 -16.51
C PRO A 400 16.35 -3.03 -15.89
N ALA A 401 15.37 -2.27 -16.39
CA ALA A 401 14.03 -2.20 -15.82
C ALA A 401 13.26 -3.53 -15.84
N ASP A 402 13.62 -4.43 -16.75
CA ASP A 402 13.14 -5.80 -16.93
C ASP A 402 13.88 -6.83 -16.06
N GLN A 403 14.99 -6.44 -15.43
CA GLN A 403 15.79 -7.26 -14.51
C GLN A 403 15.61 -6.86 -13.04
N LEU A 404 14.76 -5.87 -12.76
CA LEU A 404 14.45 -5.48 -11.39
C LEU A 404 13.70 -6.62 -10.68
N PRO A 405 14.08 -6.96 -9.44
CA PRO A 405 13.45 -8.06 -8.74
C PRO A 405 12.12 -7.59 -8.14
N TRP A 406 11.05 -8.25 -8.56
CA TRP A 406 9.71 -8.05 -8.03
C TRP A 406 9.42 -9.04 -6.89
N ARG A 407 8.52 -8.66 -5.99
CA ARG A 407 7.94 -9.57 -5.02
C ARG A 407 6.88 -10.41 -5.72
N SER A 408 7.04 -11.72 -5.71
CA SER A 408 5.98 -12.65 -6.11
C SER A 408 4.89 -12.61 -5.05
N GLY A 409 3.72 -12.07 -5.40
CA GLY A 409 2.64 -11.83 -4.45
C GLY A 409 1.27 -11.90 -5.13
N PRO A 410 0.27 -12.53 -4.49
CA PRO A 410 -1.06 -12.69 -5.06
C PRO A 410 -1.86 -11.38 -5.12
N VAL A 411 -1.53 -10.38 -4.28
CA VAL A 411 -2.30 -9.14 -4.11
C VAL A 411 -1.49 -7.93 -4.57
N VAL A 412 -0.25 -7.84 -4.11
CA VAL A 412 0.64 -6.69 -4.30
C VAL A 412 1.72 -7.02 -5.32
N ARG A 413 1.93 -6.12 -6.28
CA ARG A 413 3.09 -6.15 -7.18
C ARG A 413 4.06 -5.05 -6.75
N GLY A 414 4.96 -5.41 -5.84
CA GLY A 414 5.96 -4.50 -5.27
C GLY A 414 7.37 -4.82 -5.74
N LEU A 415 8.21 -3.80 -5.88
CA LEU A 415 9.65 -4.00 -6.06
C LEU A 415 10.26 -4.56 -4.76
N ARG A 416 11.11 -5.58 -4.88
CA ARG A 416 11.91 -6.06 -3.75
C ARG A 416 13.06 -5.11 -3.45
N LEU A 417 13.68 -4.55 -4.49
CA LEU A 417 14.69 -3.49 -4.38
C LEU A 417 14.59 -2.54 -5.58
N LEU A 418 14.95 -1.29 -5.35
CA LEU A 418 15.09 -0.25 -6.38
C LEU A 418 16.52 0.30 -6.31
N PRO A 419 17.47 -0.38 -6.97
CA PRO A 419 18.88 -0.06 -6.84
C PRO A 419 19.22 1.09 -7.78
N VAL A 420 19.79 2.15 -7.23
CA VAL A 420 20.16 3.34 -7.97
C VAL A 420 21.62 3.69 -7.74
N ARG A 421 22.25 4.23 -8.79
CA ARG A 421 23.44 5.05 -8.67
C ARG A 421 22.97 6.50 -8.55
N TYR A 422 23.46 7.20 -7.54
CA TYR A 422 23.03 8.56 -7.27
C TYR A 422 24.19 9.55 -7.18
N GLU A 423 23.87 10.81 -7.46
CA GLU A 423 24.68 11.99 -7.12
C GLU A 423 23.74 12.99 -6.45
N LEU A 424 24.12 13.47 -5.28
CA LEU A 424 23.40 14.47 -4.51
C LEU A 424 23.77 15.86 -5.00
N ARG A 425 22.80 16.76 -4.97
CA ARG A 425 22.98 18.20 -5.09
C ARG A 425 23.91 18.62 -3.96
N GLY A 426 25.05 19.22 -4.31
CA GLY A 426 25.94 19.78 -3.30
C GLY A 426 25.14 20.76 -2.42
N THR A 427 25.31 20.66 -1.11
CA THR A 427 24.96 21.77 -0.22
C THR A 427 25.63 23.02 -0.78
N PRO A 428 24.92 24.15 -0.92
CA PRO A 428 25.59 25.42 -1.21
C PRO A 428 26.74 25.53 -0.19
N SER A 429 27.97 25.57 -0.70
CA SER A 429 29.17 25.75 0.12
C SER A 429 28.88 26.87 1.12
N GLU A 430 29.18 26.62 2.39
CA GLU A 430 29.16 27.61 3.45
C GLU A 430 29.77 28.90 2.89
N SER A 431 28.92 29.91 2.70
CA SER A 431 29.41 31.27 2.54
C SER A 431 29.95 31.67 3.91
N HIS A 432 31.24 32.02 3.92
CA HIS A 432 32.05 32.59 4.99
C HIS A 432 31.41 32.76 6.39
N PRO A 433 32.06 32.29 7.47
CA PRO A 433 31.57 32.50 8.82
C PRO A 433 31.52 33.99 9.14
N VAL A 434 30.31 34.53 9.28
CA VAL A 434 30.07 35.81 9.96
C VAL A 434 30.19 35.55 11.46
N PRO A 435 31.00 36.31 12.22
CA PRO A 435 31.15 36.07 13.65
C PRO A 435 29.84 36.40 14.39
N PRO A 436 29.45 35.63 15.41
CA PRO A 436 28.20 35.88 16.13
C PRO A 436 28.33 37.13 17.03
N PRO A 437 27.24 37.91 17.21
CA PRO A 437 27.20 38.95 18.23
C PRO A 437 27.11 38.31 19.61
N ARG A 438 27.84 38.87 20.57
CA ARG A 438 27.82 38.46 21.98
C ARG A 438 26.47 38.83 22.60
N HIS A 439 25.83 37.88 23.26
CA HIS A 439 24.81 38.17 24.25
C HIS A 439 24.96 37.23 25.45
N ASP A 440 25.24 37.85 26.60
CA ASP A 440 25.18 37.25 27.92
C ASP A 440 23.71 37.00 28.29
N GLY A 441 23.37 35.80 28.75
CA GLY A 441 22.00 35.47 29.17
C GLY A 441 21.79 34.01 29.54
N GLU A 442 21.55 33.81 30.83
CA GLU A 442 21.30 32.60 31.61
C GLU A 442 20.24 31.63 31.02
N ALA A 443 20.51 30.32 31.13
CA ALA A 443 19.65 29.25 30.64
C ALA A 443 18.68 28.72 31.72
N PRO A 444 17.43 28.37 31.36
CA PRO A 444 16.64 27.41 32.13
C PRO A 444 16.61 26.03 31.46
N ASP A 445 16.55 25.05 32.35
CA ASP A 445 16.54 23.60 32.17
C ASP A 445 15.44 23.13 31.17
N THR A 446 15.80 22.30 30.18
CA THR A 446 14.88 21.82 29.14
C THR A 446 14.70 20.31 29.18
N ALA A 447 13.43 19.89 29.22
CA ALA A 447 13.01 18.52 28.95
C ALA A 447 13.41 18.08 27.52
N PRO A 448 13.66 16.79 27.25
CA PRO A 448 14.25 16.35 25.99
C PRO A 448 13.31 16.61 24.81
N THR A 449 13.78 17.35 23.80
CA THR A 449 13.04 17.77 22.60
C THR A 449 12.87 16.65 21.58
N ALA A 450 12.00 16.86 20.58
CA ALA A 450 11.71 15.92 19.49
C ALA A 450 12.95 15.52 18.65
N ASP A 451 14.02 16.32 18.67
CA ASP A 451 15.24 16.16 17.86
C ASP A 451 16.17 15.03 18.37
N HIS A 452 16.19 14.76 19.67
CA HIS A 452 16.89 13.57 20.20
C HIS A 452 16.17 12.25 19.86
N ARG A 453 14.89 12.31 19.49
CA ARG A 453 13.98 11.17 19.36
C ARG A 453 13.98 10.58 17.95
N SER A 454 14.04 11.42 16.92
CA SER A 454 14.30 10.97 15.54
C SER A 454 15.63 10.23 15.46
N ARG A 455 16.66 10.69 16.17
CA ARG A 455 17.99 10.06 16.21
C ARG A 455 17.98 8.62 16.76
N GLY A 456 17.16 8.34 17.78
CA GLY A 456 17.00 6.99 18.34
C GLY A 456 16.39 6.00 17.35
N LEU A 457 15.24 6.35 16.78
CA LEU A 457 14.56 5.54 15.75
C LEU A 457 15.40 5.38 14.49
N LEU A 458 16.03 6.46 14.01
CA LEU A 458 16.95 6.42 12.87
C LEU A 458 18.13 5.49 13.15
N SER A 459 18.67 5.46 14.37
CA SER A 459 19.74 4.52 14.73
C SER A 459 19.29 3.05 14.73
N ALA A 460 18.05 2.77 15.14
CA ALA A 460 17.47 1.43 15.08
C ALA A 460 17.21 0.99 13.63
N LEU A 461 16.59 1.85 12.82
CA LEU A 461 16.38 1.63 11.39
C LEU A 461 17.70 1.48 10.65
N ARG A 462 18.73 2.25 11.00
CA ARG A 462 20.08 2.15 10.42
C ARG A 462 20.70 0.76 10.56
N ARG A 463 20.52 0.11 11.73
CA ARG A 463 21.00 -1.26 11.94
C ARG A 463 20.28 -2.27 11.07
N LEU A 464 18.99 -2.05 10.78
CA LEU A 464 18.22 -2.88 9.86
C LEU A 464 18.58 -2.64 8.39
N MET A 465 18.74 -1.38 7.99
CA MET A 465 19.11 -0.98 6.63
C MET A 465 20.46 -1.56 6.20
N THR A 466 21.42 -1.67 7.13
CA THR A 466 22.79 -2.15 6.87
C THR A 466 22.96 -3.66 7.05
N GLY A 467 21.92 -4.39 7.45
CA GLY A 467 21.99 -5.85 7.70
C GLY A 467 22.83 -6.26 8.92
N THR A 468 23.29 -5.30 9.74
CA THR A 468 24.17 -5.53 10.89
C THR A 468 23.46 -6.14 12.11
N GLY A 469 22.14 -6.34 12.04
CA GLY A 469 21.34 -6.99 13.09
C GLY A 469 21.23 -8.53 13.01
N ARG A 470 21.84 -9.18 12.00
CA ARG A 470 21.92 -10.65 11.91
C ARG A 470 23.17 -11.19 12.61
N ALA A 471 23.23 -11.04 13.93
CA ALA A 471 24.14 -11.81 14.78
C ALA A 471 23.54 -11.89 16.18
N GLY A 472 23.03 -13.07 16.54
CA GLY A 472 22.40 -13.35 17.83
C GLY A 472 21.53 -14.60 17.73
#